data_AF-A0A962N1V4-F1
#
_entry.id   AF-A0A962N1V4-F1
#
_cell.length_a   1.000
_cell.length_b   1.000
_cell.length_c   1.000
_cell.angle_alpha   90.00
_cell.angle_beta   90.00
_cell.angle_gamma   90.00
#
_symmetry.space_group_name_H-M   'P 1'
#
loop_
_entity.id
_entity.type
_entity.pdbx_description
1 polymer ?
#
loop_
_entity_poly.entity_id
_entity_poly.type
_entity_poly.pdbx_seq_one_letter_code
_entity_poly.pdbx_strand_id
1 'polypeptide(L)'
;MDTMTLEDAVTLLEISDLQSLEESDLKLIRNRAKRRWHFDKIAHTNPSESEIKRYNDNTYKIDIAVDVIKSYLQGNINLGSSSNNERVDEKEPIDIIRENAARMQDVLSKKWNDIKNKSYKKNIETVFVSEGISIKEALRIDLEDQVFVKCVLSLIGSTITMLLIALLSSLFSKILGEAIFYILMALNWICLIAMLPLARIWLPKFLYIIVYSVVDFGIYNFNFYNNFFMILSSTWRHKKTGISSLFWILLNIPVFLSKVISFVLIYPVYFVAGEIFKNKKIFKVEGQVNYYAGLAEWYIDNLLSKNIKDMTEDEFFSLSHAYNELTTV
;
A
#
# COMPACT_ATOMS: atom_id res chain seq x y z
N MET A 1 16.39 16.12 -22.78
CA MET A 1 15.41 15.21 -22.17
C MET A 1 16.11 13.88 -21.95
N ASP A 2 16.35 13.51 -20.70
CA ASP A 2 16.92 12.19 -20.40
C ASP A 2 15.89 11.12 -20.76
N THR A 3 16.09 10.46 -21.89
CA THR A 3 15.28 9.33 -22.33
C THR A 3 15.52 8.16 -21.38
N MET A 4 14.49 7.77 -20.62
CA MET A 4 14.54 6.60 -19.74
C MET A 4 14.73 5.33 -20.58
N THR A 5 15.77 4.55 -20.27
CA THR A 5 16.01 3.27 -20.95
C THR A 5 15.11 2.16 -20.42
N LEU A 6 14.97 1.05 -21.16
CA LEU A 6 14.22 -0.11 -20.71
C LEU A 6 14.79 -0.70 -19.40
N GLU A 7 16.12 -0.75 -19.27
CA GLU A 7 16.79 -1.23 -18.06
C GLU A 7 16.54 -0.33 -16.85
N ASP A 8 16.53 0.99 -17.06
CA ASP A 8 16.17 1.96 -16.02
C ASP A 8 14.71 1.81 -15.60
N ALA A 9 13.80 1.58 -16.55
CA ALA A 9 12.39 1.36 -16.28
C ALA A 9 12.15 0.05 -15.51
N VAL A 10 12.82 -1.05 -15.88
CA VAL A 10 12.76 -2.34 -15.18
C VAL A 10 13.29 -2.20 -13.75
N THR A 11 14.41 -1.51 -13.57
CA THR A 11 15.02 -1.27 -12.26
C THR A 11 14.14 -0.38 -11.39
N LEU A 12 13.63 0.71 -11.94
CA LEU A 12 12.76 1.64 -11.22
C LEU A 12 11.44 0.98 -10.83
N LEU A 13 10.90 0.08 -11.65
CA LEU A 13 9.64 -0.63 -11.38
C LEU A 13 9.81 -1.96 -10.64
N GLU A 14 11.05 -2.43 -10.42
CA GLU A 14 11.40 -3.72 -9.79
C GLU A 14 10.70 -4.92 -10.45
N ILE A 15 10.74 -4.97 -11.79
CA ILE A 15 10.15 -6.07 -12.55
C ILE A 15 11.13 -7.24 -12.53
N SER A 16 10.74 -8.33 -11.87
CA SER A 16 11.62 -9.51 -11.67
C SER A 16 11.73 -10.39 -12.92
N ASP A 17 10.67 -10.42 -13.72
CA ASP A 17 10.61 -11.16 -14.98
C ASP A 17 9.78 -10.37 -15.99
N LEU A 18 10.43 -9.92 -17.06
CA LEU A 18 9.80 -9.12 -18.12
C LEU A 18 9.07 -10.00 -19.14
N GLN A 19 9.40 -11.29 -19.23
CA GLN A 19 8.86 -12.19 -20.26
C GLN A 19 7.49 -12.75 -19.90
N SER A 20 7.17 -12.86 -18.61
CA SER A 20 5.87 -13.31 -18.11
C SER A 20 4.89 -12.18 -17.80
N LEU A 21 5.26 -10.93 -18.12
CA LEU A 21 4.50 -9.75 -17.74
C LEU A 21 3.35 -9.45 -18.72
N GLU A 22 2.11 -9.37 -18.20
CA GLU A 22 0.94 -8.96 -18.99
C GLU A 22 0.65 -7.45 -18.83
N GLU A 23 0.00 -6.82 -19.84
CA GLU A 23 -0.37 -5.39 -19.77
C GLU A 23 -1.28 -5.09 -18.57
N SER A 24 -2.12 -6.05 -18.15
CA SER A 24 -2.95 -5.96 -16.94
C SER A 24 -2.15 -5.77 -15.65
N ASP A 25 -0.91 -6.28 -15.59
CA ASP A 25 -0.06 -6.20 -14.41
C ASP A 25 0.65 -4.85 -14.29
N LEU A 26 0.77 -4.08 -15.38
CA LEU A 26 1.39 -2.75 -15.37
C LEU A 26 0.68 -1.79 -14.43
N LYS A 27 -0.65 -1.90 -14.32
CA LYS A 27 -1.43 -1.09 -13.36
C LYS A 27 -1.02 -1.39 -11.91
N LEU A 28 -0.77 -2.66 -11.59
CA LEU A 28 -0.36 -3.09 -10.25
C LEU A 28 1.07 -2.65 -9.95
N ILE A 29 1.98 -2.81 -10.92
CA ILE A 29 3.39 -2.42 -10.81
C ILE A 29 3.51 -0.90 -10.64
N ARG A 30 2.77 -0.11 -11.43
CA ARG A 30 2.68 1.35 -11.29
C ARG A 30 2.28 1.75 -9.88
N ASN A 31 1.22 1.15 -9.35
CA ASN A 31 0.72 1.47 -8.01
C ASN A 31 1.70 1.08 -6.91
N ARG A 32 2.38 -0.07 -7.04
CA ARG A 32 3.43 -0.52 -6.12
C ARG A 32 4.62 0.43 -6.12
N ALA A 33 5.09 0.82 -7.30
CA ALA A 33 6.18 1.77 -7.45
C ALA A 33 5.82 3.14 -6.85
N LYS A 34 4.60 3.65 -7.12
CA LYS A 34 4.14 4.93 -6.56
C LYS A 34 4.08 4.90 -5.04
N ARG A 35 3.59 3.82 -4.43
CA ARG A 35 3.59 3.67 -2.96
C ARG A 35 5.00 3.56 -2.35
N ARG A 36 5.95 2.97 -3.07
CA ARG A 36 7.35 2.83 -2.62
C ARG A 36 8.08 4.17 -2.63
N TRP A 37 7.92 4.93 -3.71
CA TRP A 37 8.61 6.20 -3.91
C TRP A 37 7.82 7.42 -3.42
N HIS A 38 6.63 7.24 -2.85
CA HIS A 38 5.82 8.34 -2.32
C HIS A 38 6.52 9.07 -1.17
N PHE A 39 6.40 10.40 -1.13
CA PHE A 39 6.98 11.24 -0.09
C PHE A 39 6.56 10.84 1.34
N ASP A 40 5.33 10.35 1.53
CA ASP A 40 4.82 9.91 2.83
C ASP A 40 5.64 8.79 3.49
N LYS A 41 6.40 8.01 2.71
CA LYS A 41 7.30 6.97 3.25
C LYS A 41 8.44 7.55 4.08
N ILE A 42 8.91 8.75 3.72
CA ILE A 42 10.04 9.44 4.34
C ILE A 42 9.64 10.66 5.17
N ALA A 43 8.37 11.11 5.07
CA ALA A 43 7.88 12.28 5.78
C ALA A 43 8.05 12.21 7.31
N HIS A 44 8.05 11.00 7.89
CA HIS A 44 8.20 10.78 9.33
C HIS A 44 9.65 10.62 9.80
N THR A 45 10.62 10.53 8.88
CA THR A 45 12.02 10.18 9.21
C THR A 45 12.98 11.37 9.18
N ASN A 46 12.46 12.60 9.11
CA ASN A 46 13.24 13.85 9.00
C ASN A 46 14.33 13.77 7.89
N PRO A 47 13.92 13.52 6.63
CA PRO A 47 14.84 13.14 5.55
C PRO A 47 15.69 14.32 5.07
N SER A 48 16.86 14.02 4.53
CA SER A 48 17.72 15.02 3.91
C SER A 48 17.11 15.57 2.61
N GLU A 49 17.47 16.80 2.22
CA GLU A 49 16.98 17.43 0.98
C GLU A 49 17.32 16.59 -0.28
N SER A 50 18.44 15.86 -0.24
CA SER A 50 18.84 14.93 -1.30
C SER A 50 17.92 13.71 -1.43
N GLU A 51 17.37 13.22 -0.32
CA GLU A 51 16.43 12.10 -0.30
C GLU A 51 15.04 12.51 -0.77
N ILE A 52 14.59 13.71 -0.36
CA ILE A 52 13.31 14.28 -0.82
C ILE A 52 13.34 14.44 -2.35
N LYS A 53 14.43 15.01 -2.89
CA LYS A 53 14.60 15.16 -4.34
C LYS A 53 14.60 13.82 -5.06
N ARG A 54 15.30 12.81 -4.54
CA ARG A 54 15.34 11.46 -5.11
C ARG A 54 13.96 10.79 -5.14
N TYR A 55 13.16 10.93 -4.08
CA TYR A 55 11.81 10.36 -4.01
C TYR A 55 10.85 11.06 -4.98
N ASN A 56 10.95 12.39 -5.10
CA ASN A 56 10.15 13.15 -6.07
C ASN A 56 10.53 12.81 -7.53
N ASP A 57 11.82 12.79 -7.85
CA ASP A 57 12.31 12.45 -9.18
C ASP A 57 11.88 11.03 -9.60
N ASN A 58 11.98 10.07 -8.68
CA ASN A 58 11.55 8.70 -8.94
C ASN A 58 10.02 8.60 -9.07
N THR A 59 9.25 9.35 -8.28
CA THR A 59 7.79 9.36 -8.38
C THR A 59 7.32 9.87 -9.74
N TYR A 60 7.93 10.94 -10.25
CA TYR A 60 7.64 11.49 -11.58
C TYR A 60 8.01 10.50 -12.70
N LYS A 61 9.16 9.84 -12.57
CA LYS A 61 9.67 8.89 -13.56
C LYS A 61 8.87 7.58 -13.67
N ILE A 62 8.02 7.24 -12.71
CA ILE A 62 7.23 5.99 -12.75
C ILE A 62 6.28 5.95 -13.94
N ASP A 63 5.62 7.07 -14.27
CA ASP A 63 4.66 7.08 -15.37
C ASP A 63 5.37 6.91 -16.72
N ILE A 64 6.54 7.54 -16.87
CA ILE A 64 7.44 7.36 -18.02
C ILE A 64 7.92 5.90 -18.11
N ALA A 65 8.32 5.29 -16.98
CA ALA A 65 8.76 3.91 -16.94
C ALA A 65 7.67 2.93 -17.38
N VAL A 66 6.43 3.16 -16.96
CA VAL A 66 5.29 2.32 -17.33
C VAL A 66 5.00 2.41 -18.83
N ASP A 67 5.11 3.59 -19.42
CA ASP A 67 4.90 3.79 -20.86
C ASP A 67 5.99 3.13 -21.70
N VAL A 68 7.25 3.13 -21.22
CA VAL A 68 8.36 2.39 -21.86
C VAL A 68 8.13 0.89 -21.84
N ILE A 69 7.71 0.32 -20.69
CA ILE A 69 7.41 -1.13 -20.59
C ILE A 69 6.18 -1.49 -21.42
N LYS A 70 5.15 -0.64 -21.43
CA LYS A 70 3.97 -0.84 -22.27
C LYS A 70 4.34 -0.88 -23.75
N SER A 71 5.19 0.03 -24.21
CA SER A 71 5.68 0.07 -25.59
C SER A 71 6.49 -1.19 -25.94
N TYR A 72 7.29 -1.69 -24.99
CA TYR A 72 8.01 -2.96 -25.12
C TYR A 72 7.06 -4.16 -25.27
N LEU A 73 6.05 -4.28 -24.42
CA LEU A 73 5.07 -5.39 -24.46
C LEU A 73 4.24 -5.39 -25.75
N GLN A 74 4.00 -4.22 -26.34
CA GLN A 74 3.30 -4.07 -27.61
C GLN A 74 4.19 -4.33 -28.85
N GLY A 75 5.47 -4.69 -28.65
CA GLY A 75 6.41 -4.97 -29.73
C GLY A 75 6.93 -3.71 -30.45
N ASN A 76 6.61 -2.52 -29.94
CA ASN A 76 7.07 -1.24 -30.50
C ASN A 76 8.44 -0.86 -29.90
N ILE A 77 9.49 -1.56 -30.33
CA ILE A 77 10.85 -1.06 -30.15
C ILE A 77 11.25 -0.34 -31.44
N ASN A 78 10.94 0.95 -31.51
CA ASN A 78 11.67 1.91 -32.32
C ASN A 78 11.89 3.19 -31.52
N LEU A 79 13.07 3.24 -30.90
CA LEU A 79 13.73 4.47 -30.49
C LEU A 79 14.26 5.16 -31.76
N GLY A 80 13.69 6.31 -32.09
CA GLY A 80 14.28 7.29 -32.99
C GLY A 80 13.98 7.10 -34.48
N SER A 81 13.20 8.01 -35.05
CA SER A 81 13.62 8.71 -36.28
C SER A 81 12.84 10.00 -36.44
N SER A 82 13.61 11.07 -36.58
CA SER A 82 13.19 12.41 -36.93
C SER A 82 12.71 12.42 -38.38
N SER A 83 11.56 13.04 -38.64
CA SER A 83 11.14 13.43 -39.99
C SER A 83 11.04 14.94 -40.04
N ASN A 84 12.08 15.56 -40.62
CA ASN A 84 12.01 16.92 -41.12
C ASN A 84 11.00 16.97 -42.26
N ASN A 85 10.05 17.89 -42.17
CA ASN A 85 9.44 18.51 -43.34
C ASN A 85 9.25 19.99 -43.02
N GLU A 86 10.10 20.82 -43.60
CA GLU A 86 9.91 22.27 -43.67
C GLU A 86 8.60 22.55 -44.41
N ARG A 87 7.68 23.24 -43.73
CA ARG A 87 6.56 23.95 -44.36
C ARG A 87 6.50 25.36 -43.80
N VAL A 88 6.24 26.26 -44.73
CA VAL A 88 6.23 27.73 -44.63
C VAL A 88 5.30 28.23 -43.52
N ASP A 89 5.78 29.25 -42.81
CA ASP A 89 5.23 29.91 -41.63
C ASP A 89 3.73 30.27 -41.71
N GLU A 90 2.91 29.49 -41.01
CA GLU A 90 1.69 29.96 -40.38
C GLU A 90 1.87 29.68 -38.88
N LYS A 91 2.02 30.71 -38.03
CA LYS A 91 2.25 30.48 -36.59
C LYS A 91 1.06 29.72 -36.02
N GLU A 92 1.29 28.49 -35.58
CA GLU A 92 0.24 27.73 -34.91
C GLU A 92 -0.16 28.48 -33.63
N PRO A 93 -1.45 28.45 -33.23
CA PRO A 93 -1.92 29.13 -32.02
C PRO A 93 -1.10 28.80 -30.77
N ILE A 94 -0.54 27.59 -30.71
CA ILE A 94 0.34 27.13 -29.63
C ILE A 94 1.66 27.89 -29.57
N ASP A 95 2.22 28.31 -30.70
CA ASP A 95 3.48 29.08 -30.75
C ASP A 95 3.27 30.50 -30.23
N ILE A 96 2.11 31.09 -30.50
CA ILE A 96 1.72 32.39 -29.93
C ILE A 96 1.56 32.28 -28.40
N ILE A 97 0.96 31.20 -27.91
CA ILE A 97 0.82 30.95 -26.47
C ILE A 97 2.20 30.74 -25.84
N ARG A 98 3.08 29.96 -26.48
CA ARG A 98 4.44 29.66 -26.01
C ARG A 98 5.31 30.92 -25.94
N GLU A 99 5.23 31.81 -26.94
CA GLU A 99 5.92 33.12 -26.94
C GLU A 99 5.47 34.02 -25.77
N ASN A 100 4.21 33.93 -25.37
CA ASN A 100 3.63 34.77 -24.31
C ASN A 100 3.58 34.10 -22.93
N ALA A 101 3.92 32.82 -22.82
CA ALA A 101 3.76 32.03 -21.59
C ALA A 101 4.50 32.61 -20.39
N ALA A 102 5.71 33.15 -20.60
CA ALA A 102 6.50 33.77 -19.54
C ALA A 102 5.79 34.99 -18.94
N ARG A 103 5.21 35.82 -19.80
CA ARG A 103 4.44 36.98 -19.38
C ARG A 103 3.15 36.57 -18.67
N MET A 104 2.47 35.53 -19.18
CA MET A 104 1.25 35.00 -18.54
C MET A 104 1.53 34.48 -17.12
N GLN A 105 2.60 33.69 -16.94
CA GLN A 105 3.02 33.22 -15.62
C GLN A 105 3.38 34.38 -14.67
N ASP A 106 4.15 35.37 -15.12
CA ASP A 106 4.54 36.51 -14.29
C ASP A 106 3.34 37.34 -13.83
N VAL A 107 2.41 37.65 -14.74
CA VAL A 107 1.21 38.43 -14.39
C VAL A 107 0.27 37.63 -13.47
N LEU A 108 0.04 36.35 -13.79
CA LEU A 108 -0.84 35.51 -13.00
C LEU A 108 -0.26 35.24 -11.61
N SER A 109 1.05 34.98 -11.49
CA SER A 109 1.72 34.78 -10.20
C SER A 109 1.65 36.02 -9.30
N LYS A 110 1.83 37.22 -9.84
CA LYS A 110 1.66 38.49 -9.10
C LYS A 110 0.24 38.69 -8.59
N LYS A 111 -0.77 38.35 -9.39
CA LYS A 111 -2.19 38.47 -9.01
C LYS A 111 -2.70 37.30 -8.17
N TRP A 112 -1.97 36.18 -8.10
CA TRP A 112 -2.50 34.93 -7.55
C TRP A 112 -2.91 35.01 -6.08
N ASN A 113 -2.10 35.66 -5.25
CA ASN A 113 -2.44 35.85 -3.84
C ASN A 113 -3.69 36.72 -3.66
N ASP A 114 -3.87 37.74 -4.50
CA ASP A 114 -5.07 38.58 -4.49
C ASP A 114 -6.31 37.82 -4.96
N ILE A 115 -6.17 36.95 -5.98
CA ILE A 115 -7.25 36.06 -6.46
C ILE A 115 -7.69 35.10 -5.36
N LYS A 116 -6.74 34.48 -4.64
CA LYS A 116 -7.01 33.60 -3.49
C LYS A 116 -7.71 34.35 -2.37
N ASN A 117 -7.21 35.53 -1.99
CA ASN A 117 -7.79 36.35 -0.92
C ASN A 117 -9.22 36.81 -1.25
N LYS A 118 -9.49 37.15 -2.52
CA LYS A 118 -10.82 37.57 -2.99
C LYS A 118 -11.76 36.41 -3.30
N SER A 119 -11.29 35.16 -3.26
CA SER A 119 -12.04 33.96 -3.68
C SER A 119 -12.71 34.11 -5.05
N TYR A 120 -12.06 34.81 -5.99
CA TYR A 120 -12.64 35.12 -7.29
C TYR A 120 -12.76 33.85 -8.15
N LYS A 121 -13.98 33.55 -8.64
CA LYS A 121 -14.31 32.32 -9.39
C LYS A 121 -13.92 31.02 -8.66
N LYS A 122 -13.96 31.03 -7.33
CA LYS A 122 -13.66 29.86 -6.49
C LYS A 122 -14.86 28.90 -6.43
N ASN A 123 -14.63 27.62 -6.69
CA ASN A 123 -15.54 26.52 -6.36
C ASN A 123 -14.86 25.53 -5.41
N ILE A 124 -15.60 24.89 -4.51
CA ILE A 124 -15.07 23.87 -3.61
C ILE A 124 -15.73 22.56 -3.97
N GLU A 125 -14.93 21.58 -4.37
CA GLU A 125 -15.42 20.25 -4.73
C GLU A 125 -14.78 19.19 -3.84
N THR A 126 -15.56 18.20 -3.43
CA THR A 126 -15.06 17.02 -2.72
C THR A 126 -14.54 16.03 -3.74
N VAL A 127 -13.22 15.92 -3.83
CA VAL A 127 -12.54 14.99 -4.71
C VAL A 127 -12.02 13.82 -3.88
N PHE A 128 -12.12 12.61 -4.43
CA PHE A 128 -11.48 11.44 -3.83
C PHE A 128 -9.97 11.53 -4.02
N VAL A 129 -9.25 11.92 -2.96
CA VAL A 129 -7.77 12.04 -2.95
C VAL A 129 -7.12 10.66 -3.07
N SER A 130 -7.80 9.62 -2.59
CA SER A 130 -7.46 8.23 -2.82
C SER A 130 -8.72 7.45 -3.14
N GLU A 131 -8.67 6.67 -4.22
CA GLU A 131 -9.77 5.77 -4.58
C GLU A 131 -10.04 4.70 -3.51
N GLY A 132 -9.11 4.49 -2.57
CA GLY A 132 -9.17 3.43 -1.56
C GLY A 132 -8.75 2.07 -2.13
N ILE A 133 -8.79 1.04 -1.27
CA ILE A 133 -8.46 -0.35 -1.63
C ILE A 133 -9.76 -1.14 -1.75
N SER A 134 -9.84 -2.05 -2.74
CA SER A 134 -11.00 -2.95 -2.81
C SER A 134 -10.97 -3.96 -1.66
N ILE A 135 -12.13 -4.29 -1.09
CA ILE A 135 -12.21 -5.30 -0.03
C ILE A 135 -11.61 -6.65 -0.47
N LYS A 136 -11.77 -7.01 -1.75
CA LYS A 136 -11.18 -8.22 -2.34
C LYS A 136 -9.64 -8.18 -2.30
N GLU A 137 -9.04 -7.04 -2.61
CA GLU A 137 -7.59 -6.84 -2.55
C GLU A 137 -7.08 -6.85 -1.11
N ALA A 138 -7.82 -6.24 -0.17
CA ALA A 138 -7.46 -6.30 1.24
C ALA A 138 -7.50 -7.74 1.81
N LEU A 139 -8.50 -8.54 1.42
CA LEU A 139 -8.57 -9.96 1.80
C LEU A 139 -7.43 -10.80 1.22
N ARG A 140 -7.02 -10.49 -0.02
CA ARG A 140 -5.87 -11.17 -0.65
C ARG A 140 -4.57 -10.88 0.10
N ILE A 141 -4.36 -9.63 0.52
CA ILE A 141 -3.19 -9.24 1.32
C ILE A 141 -3.18 -10.02 2.66
N ASP A 142 -4.31 -10.12 3.34
CA ASP A 142 -4.41 -10.88 4.59
C ASP A 142 -4.13 -12.38 4.41
N LEU A 143 -4.45 -12.94 3.24
CA LEU A 143 -4.11 -14.32 2.89
C LEU A 143 -2.61 -14.51 2.62
N GLU A 144 -1.99 -13.59 1.87
CA GLU A 144 -0.55 -13.61 1.56
C GLU A 144 0.31 -13.43 2.82
N ASP A 145 -0.10 -12.57 3.75
CA ASP A 145 0.57 -12.32 5.04
C ASP A 145 0.48 -13.49 6.04
N GLN A 146 -0.28 -14.55 5.70
CA GLN A 146 -0.54 -15.73 6.54
C GLN A 146 -1.00 -15.36 7.96
N VAL A 147 -1.78 -14.28 8.09
CA VAL A 147 -2.26 -13.72 9.36
C VAL A 147 -3.03 -14.78 10.15
N PHE A 148 -3.80 -15.58 9.43
CA PHE A 148 -4.60 -16.64 9.99
C PHE A 148 -3.73 -17.78 10.58
N VAL A 149 -2.61 -18.15 9.93
CA VAL A 149 -1.69 -19.17 10.47
C VAL A 149 -1.15 -18.68 11.81
N LYS A 150 -0.74 -17.41 11.85
CA LYS A 150 -0.25 -16.75 13.07
C LYS A 150 -1.31 -16.76 14.17
N CYS A 151 -2.57 -16.48 13.84
CA CYS A 151 -3.68 -16.55 14.80
C CYS A 151 -3.93 -17.98 15.32
N VAL A 152 -3.85 -19.00 14.46
CA VAL A 152 -4.06 -20.40 14.89
C VAL A 152 -2.91 -20.87 15.78
N LEU A 153 -1.67 -20.57 15.40
CA LEU A 153 -0.49 -20.86 16.23
C LEU A 153 -0.57 -20.11 17.57
N SER A 154 -1.01 -18.85 17.54
CA SER A 154 -1.26 -18.06 18.74
C SER A 154 -2.29 -18.71 19.66
N LEU A 155 -3.44 -19.12 19.11
CA LEU A 155 -4.50 -19.81 19.84
C LEU A 155 -3.99 -21.10 20.51
N ILE A 156 -3.19 -21.89 19.80
CA ILE A 156 -2.61 -23.12 20.35
C ILE A 156 -1.62 -22.77 21.48
N GLY A 157 -0.72 -21.82 21.25
CA GLY A 157 0.27 -21.39 22.22
C GLY A 157 -0.36 -20.85 23.50
N SER A 158 -1.32 -19.92 23.38
CA SER A 158 -2.05 -19.35 24.52
C SER A 158 -2.86 -20.40 25.27
N THR A 159 -3.48 -21.35 24.57
CA THR A 159 -4.21 -22.46 25.20
C THR A 159 -3.29 -23.33 26.05
N ILE A 160 -2.13 -23.72 25.52
CA ILE A 160 -1.16 -24.53 26.26
C ILE A 160 -0.68 -23.78 27.52
N THR A 161 -0.28 -22.51 27.38
CA THR A 161 0.22 -21.69 28.50
C THR A 161 -0.82 -21.53 29.60
N MET A 162 -2.02 -21.09 29.23
CA MET A 162 -3.04 -20.78 30.22
C MET A 162 -3.64 -22.03 30.84
N LEU A 163 -3.68 -23.16 30.11
CA LEU A 163 -4.07 -24.45 30.70
C LEU A 163 -3.06 -24.89 31.78
N LEU A 164 -1.76 -24.75 31.52
CA LEU A 164 -0.72 -25.05 32.51
C LEU A 164 -0.83 -24.13 33.73
N ILE A 165 -1.04 -22.84 33.51
CA ILE A 165 -1.24 -21.87 34.61
C ILE A 165 -2.51 -22.22 35.40
N ALA A 166 -3.63 -22.51 34.74
CA ALA A 166 -4.88 -22.89 35.40
C ALA A 166 -4.72 -24.15 36.26
N LEU A 167 -4.05 -25.18 35.73
CA LEU A 167 -3.74 -26.41 36.47
C LEU A 167 -2.89 -26.11 37.70
N LEU A 168 -1.80 -25.36 37.55
CA LEU A 168 -0.93 -24.99 38.67
C LEU A 168 -1.67 -24.15 39.72
N SER A 169 -2.47 -23.18 39.28
CA SER A 169 -3.25 -22.33 40.18
C SER A 169 -4.35 -23.09 40.92
N SER A 170 -4.94 -24.11 40.29
CA SER A 170 -5.93 -24.96 40.93
C SER A 170 -5.35 -25.79 42.09
N LEU A 171 -4.03 -26.01 42.12
CA LEU A 171 -3.35 -26.65 43.25
C LEU A 171 -3.31 -25.74 44.49
N PHE A 172 -3.35 -24.42 44.31
CA PHE A 172 -3.34 -23.45 45.40
C PHE A 172 -4.76 -23.01 45.80
N SER A 173 -5.63 -22.77 44.83
CA SER A 173 -7.03 -22.37 45.05
C SER A 173 -7.88 -22.71 43.84
N LYS A 174 -9.01 -23.38 44.09
CA LYS A 174 -10.00 -23.71 43.05
C LYS A 174 -10.55 -22.46 42.36
N ILE A 175 -10.83 -21.40 43.13
CA ILE A 175 -11.36 -20.12 42.63
C ILE A 175 -10.35 -19.46 41.67
N LEU A 176 -9.05 -19.52 41.99
CA LEU A 176 -8.01 -18.95 41.16
C LEU A 176 -7.90 -19.70 39.81
N GLY A 177 -7.97 -21.04 39.85
CA GLY A 177 -7.99 -21.87 38.64
C GLY A 177 -9.19 -21.57 37.74
N GLU A 178 -10.39 -21.44 38.31
CA GLU A 178 -11.60 -21.06 37.56
C GLU A 178 -11.49 -19.67 36.93
N ALA A 179 -10.96 -18.68 37.66
CA ALA A 179 -10.75 -17.33 37.14
C ALA A 179 -9.80 -17.32 35.92
N ILE A 180 -8.70 -18.07 36.00
CA ILE A 180 -7.73 -18.19 34.90
C ILE A 180 -8.34 -18.91 33.69
N PHE A 181 -9.22 -19.88 33.92
CA PHE A 181 -9.96 -20.55 32.85
C PHE A 181 -10.88 -19.58 32.09
N TYR A 182 -11.58 -18.67 32.78
CA TYR A 182 -12.38 -17.65 32.10
C TYR A 182 -11.52 -16.66 31.30
N ILE A 183 -10.33 -16.29 31.80
CA ILE A 183 -9.38 -15.47 31.05
C ILE A 183 -8.92 -16.21 29.78
N LEU A 184 -8.63 -17.51 29.88
CA LEU A 184 -8.30 -18.34 28.73
C LEU A 184 -9.43 -18.32 27.68
N MET A 185 -10.67 -18.50 28.12
CA MET A 185 -11.82 -18.47 27.20
C MET A 185 -11.92 -17.11 26.50
N ALA A 186 -11.75 -16.01 27.21
CA ALA A 186 -11.75 -14.67 26.63
C ALA A 186 -10.63 -14.47 25.60
N LEU A 187 -9.41 -14.94 25.90
CA LEU A 187 -8.27 -14.89 24.96
C LEU A 187 -8.55 -15.71 23.69
N ASN A 188 -9.16 -16.89 23.83
CA ASN A 188 -9.53 -17.71 22.68
C ASN A 188 -10.57 -17.02 21.78
N TRP A 189 -11.56 -16.35 22.37
CA TRP A 189 -12.52 -15.54 21.61
C TRP A 189 -11.84 -14.39 20.86
N ILE A 190 -10.86 -13.71 21.48
CA ILE A 190 -10.11 -12.63 20.83
C ILE A 190 -9.32 -13.17 19.61
N CYS A 191 -8.65 -14.32 19.75
CA CYS A 191 -7.95 -14.96 18.64
C CYS A 191 -8.91 -15.40 17.52
N LEU A 192 -10.10 -15.90 17.85
CA LEU A 192 -11.12 -16.24 16.85
C LEU A 192 -11.63 -15.01 16.09
N ILE A 193 -11.84 -13.89 16.79
CA ILE A 193 -12.21 -12.62 16.14
C ILE A 193 -11.10 -12.15 15.21
N ALA A 194 -9.83 -12.32 15.60
CA ALA A 194 -8.68 -11.97 14.77
C ALA A 194 -8.58 -12.79 13.47
N MET A 195 -9.13 -14.02 13.47
CA MET A 195 -9.19 -14.90 12.30
C MET A 195 -10.29 -14.53 11.31
N LEU A 196 -11.27 -13.70 11.71
CA LEU A 196 -12.37 -13.35 10.82
C LEU A 196 -11.87 -12.49 9.65
N PRO A 197 -12.43 -12.71 8.44
CA PRO A 197 -12.11 -11.88 7.29
C PRO A 197 -12.39 -10.41 7.64
N LEU A 198 -11.48 -9.53 7.20
CA LEU A 198 -11.56 -8.09 7.42
C LEU A 198 -11.41 -7.64 8.88
N ALA A 199 -11.11 -8.51 9.85
CA ALA A 199 -10.93 -8.12 11.26
C ALA A 199 -10.12 -6.83 11.45
N ARG A 200 -9.03 -6.67 10.67
CA ARG A 200 -8.17 -5.48 10.68
C ARG A 200 -8.84 -4.18 10.26
N ILE A 201 -9.91 -4.27 9.48
CA ILE A 201 -10.56 -3.14 8.81
C ILE A 201 -11.76 -2.63 9.62
N TRP A 202 -12.55 -3.51 10.23
CA TRP A 202 -13.72 -3.10 11.02
C TRP A 202 -13.42 -2.92 12.51
N LEU A 203 -12.31 -3.46 13.02
CA LEU A 203 -11.93 -3.24 14.42
C LEU A 203 -11.49 -1.78 14.64
N PRO A 204 -12.06 -1.09 15.64
CA PRO A 204 -11.52 0.17 16.15
C PRO A 204 -10.05 0.05 16.52
N LYS A 205 -9.27 1.12 16.33
CA LYS A 205 -7.82 1.14 16.58
C LYS A 205 -7.42 0.60 17.97
N PHE A 206 -8.20 0.89 19.01
CA PHE A 206 -7.93 0.37 20.36
C PHE A 206 -8.11 -1.15 20.46
N LEU A 207 -9.19 -1.70 19.88
CA LEU A 207 -9.41 -3.15 19.85
C LEU A 207 -8.37 -3.85 18.99
N TYR A 208 -7.97 -3.22 17.87
CA TYR A 208 -6.89 -3.73 17.02
C TYR A 208 -5.61 -3.93 17.83
N ILE A 209 -5.19 -2.94 18.63
CA ILE A 209 -3.97 -3.04 19.47
C ILE A 209 -4.08 -4.20 20.47
N ILE A 210 -5.23 -4.36 21.13
CA ILE A 210 -5.45 -5.44 22.10
C ILE A 210 -5.39 -6.81 21.41
N VAL A 211 -6.11 -6.96 20.30
CA VAL A 211 -6.17 -8.20 19.52
C VAL A 211 -4.77 -8.61 19.06
N TYR A 212 -3.99 -7.69 18.49
CA TYR A 212 -2.62 -8.00 18.05
C TYR A 212 -1.68 -8.32 19.20
N SER A 213 -1.81 -7.61 20.33
CA SER A 213 -1.00 -7.91 21.52
C SER A 213 -1.26 -9.33 22.05
N VAL A 214 -2.53 -9.76 22.02
CA VAL A 214 -2.92 -11.13 22.39
C VAL A 214 -2.38 -12.14 21.37
N VAL A 215 -2.48 -11.84 20.08
CA VAL A 215 -1.96 -12.70 19.01
C VAL A 215 -0.44 -12.88 19.15
N ASP A 216 0.30 -11.79 19.33
CA ASP A 216 1.75 -11.81 19.50
C ASP A 216 2.17 -12.56 20.78
N PHE A 217 1.44 -12.38 21.87
CA PHE A 217 1.66 -13.16 23.10
C PHE A 217 1.53 -14.67 22.86
N GLY A 218 0.47 -15.12 22.18
CA GLY A 218 0.31 -16.54 21.89
C GLY A 218 1.38 -17.08 20.93
N ILE A 219 1.82 -16.30 19.94
CA ILE A 219 2.92 -16.68 19.04
C ILE A 219 4.24 -16.81 19.81
N TYR A 220 4.52 -15.84 20.70
CA TYR A 220 5.69 -15.88 21.57
C TYR A 220 5.71 -17.17 22.40
N ASN A 221 4.59 -17.51 23.04
CA ASN A 221 4.45 -18.74 23.81
C ASN A 221 4.62 -19.98 22.94
N PHE A 222 3.99 -20.03 21.76
CA PHE A 222 4.13 -21.14 20.83
C PHE A 222 5.60 -21.36 20.43
N ASN A 223 6.31 -20.28 20.07
CA ASN A 223 7.72 -20.34 19.72
C ASN A 223 8.59 -20.76 20.91
N PHE A 224 8.28 -20.28 22.11
CA PHE A 224 8.94 -20.70 23.34
C PHE A 224 8.82 -22.22 23.54
N TYR A 225 7.61 -22.77 23.43
CA TYR A 225 7.39 -24.21 23.54
C TYR A 225 8.12 -24.97 22.45
N ASN A 226 8.02 -24.53 21.19
CA ASN A 226 8.66 -25.22 20.08
C ASN A 226 10.19 -25.27 20.25
N ASN A 227 10.80 -24.15 20.68
CA ASN A 227 12.22 -24.08 20.97
C ASN A 227 12.61 -24.95 22.18
N PHE A 228 11.85 -24.88 23.27
CA PHE A 228 12.08 -25.69 24.47
C PHE A 228 12.03 -27.18 24.15
N PHE A 229 11.01 -27.61 23.39
CA PHE A 229 10.85 -29.00 22.99
C PHE A 229 11.89 -29.45 21.97
N MET A 230 12.34 -28.58 21.05
CA MET A 230 13.47 -28.89 20.17
C MET A 230 14.74 -29.20 20.98
N ILE A 231 15.07 -28.37 21.97
CA ILE A 231 16.23 -28.58 22.86
C ILE A 231 16.07 -29.88 23.65
N LEU A 232 14.88 -30.15 24.17
CA LEU A 232 14.61 -31.41 24.87
C LEU A 232 14.82 -32.61 23.93
N SER A 233 14.31 -32.52 22.71
CA SER A 233 14.40 -33.59 21.71
C SER A 233 15.82 -33.85 21.23
N SER A 234 16.65 -32.81 21.06
CA SER A 234 18.05 -32.96 20.64
C SER A 234 18.89 -33.67 21.71
N THR A 235 18.61 -33.37 22.98
CA THR A 235 19.23 -34.03 24.14
C THR A 235 18.83 -35.52 24.22
N TRP A 236 17.59 -35.85 23.86
CA TRP A 236 17.08 -37.22 23.85
C TRP A 236 17.49 -38.03 22.61
N ARG A 237 17.76 -37.38 21.47
CA ARG A 237 18.22 -38.02 20.23
C ARG A 237 19.55 -38.76 20.38
N HIS A 238 20.39 -38.35 21.33
CA HIS A 238 21.65 -39.03 21.65
C HIS A 238 21.47 -40.35 22.42
N LYS A 239 20.30 -40.58 23.03
CA LYS A 239 19.96 -41.88 23.64
C LYS A 239 19.14 -42.69 22.63
N LYS A 240 19.74 -43.74 22.07
CA LYS A 240 19.20 -44.74 21.10
C LYS A 240 17.89 -45.41 21.55
N THR A 241 16.82 -44.65 21.72
CA THR A 241 15.48 -45.12 22.07
C THR A 241 14.54 -44.74 20.92
N GLY A 242 13.78 -45.70 20.40
CA GLY A 242 12.84 -45.51 19.29
C GLY A 242 11.69 -44.53 19.55
N ILE A 243 11.68 -43.88 20.71
CA ILE A 243 10.72 -42.86 21.16
C ILE A 243 10.90 -41.53 20.38
N SER A 244 12.06 -41.30 19.76
CA SER A 244 12.39 -40.00 19.14
C SER A 244 11.54 -39.63 17.92
N SER A 245 10.97 -40.58 17.16
CA SER A 245 10.18 -40.28 15.96
C SER A 245 8.73 -39.89 16.28
N LEU A 246 8.06 -40.63 17.18
CA LEU A 246 6.68 -40.33 17.60
C LEU A 246 6.58 -38.98 18.33
N PHE A 247 7.56 -38.67 19.18
CA PHE A 247 7.63 -37.38 19.86
C PHE A 247 7.80 -36.20 18.90
N TRP A 248 8.62 -36.39 17.85
CA TRP A 248 8.79 -35.40 16.78
C TRP A 248 7.50 -35.18 15.97
N ILE A 249 6.73 -36.24 15.71
CA ILE A 249 5.43 -36.14 15.05
C ILE A 249 4.47 -35.33 15.93
N LEU A 250 4.36 -35.67 17.22
CA LEU A 250 3.51 -34.96 18.20
C LEU A 250 3.80 -33.45 18.27
N LEU A 251 5.06 -33.05 18.23
CA LEU A 251 5.45 -31.63 18.25
C LEU A 251 5.04 -30.85 16.99
N ASN A 252 4.95 -31.53 15.85
CA ASN A 252 4.55 -30.91 14.59
C ASN A 252 3.04 -30.94 14.33
N ILE A 253 2.28 -31.71 15.11
CA ILE A 253 0.81 -31.75 15.00
C ILE A 253 0.21 -30.34 15.04
N PRO A 254 0.56 -29.42 15.97
CA PRO A 254 0.06 -28.05 15.98
C PRO A 254 0.27 -27.27 14.67
N VAL A 255 1.46 -27.39 14.08
CA VAL A 255 1.81 -26.70 12.83
C VAL A 255 1.07 -27.32 11.65
N PHE A 256 0.88 -28.63 11.66
CA PHE A 256 0.07 -29.32 10.66
C PHE A 256 -1.40 -28.94 10.80
N LEU A 257 -1.95 -28.95 12.02
CA LEU A 257 -3.32 -28.56 12.32
C LEU A 257 -3.60 -27.14 11.89
N SER A 258 -2.65 -26.21 12.13
CA SER A 258 -2.81 -24.82 11.71
C SER A 258 -2.93 -24.70 10.20
N LYS A 259 -2.10 -25.40 9.43
CA LYS A 259 -2.21 -25.43 7.95
C LYS A 259 -3.52 -26.06 7.48
N VAL A 260 -3.96 -27.16 8.09
CA VAL A 260 -5.22 -27.82 7.73
C VAL A 260 -6.43 -26.94 8.02
N ILE A 261 -6.53 -26.39 9.23
CA ILE A 261 -7.61 -25.45 9.63
C ILE A 261 -7.63 -24.26 8.68
N SER A 262 -6.46 -23.72 8.39
CA SER A 262 -6.32 -22.59 7.47
C SER A 262 -6.85 -22.88 6.07
N PHE A 263 -6.47 -24.03 5.52
CA PHE A 263 -6.85 -24.41 4.17
C PHE A 263 -8.32 -24.82 4.06
N VAL A 264 -8.83 -25.56 5.06
CA VAL A 264 -10.18 -26.14 5.04
C VAL A 264 -11.25 -25.15 5.49
N LEU A 265 -10.96 -24.31 6.51
CA LEU A 265 -11.95 -23.41 7.09
C LEU A 265 -11.74 -21.96 6.66
N ILE A 266 -10.52 -21.46 6.77
CA ILE A 266 -10.28 -20.02 6.65
C ILE A 266 -10.26 -19.58 5.18
N TYR A 267 -9.59 -20.33 4.31
CA TYR A 267 -9.49 -20.00 2.89
C TYR A 267 -10.86 -19.91 2.19
N PRO A 268 -11.80 -20.87 2.37
CA PRO A 268 -13.13 -20.76 1.80
C PRO A 268 -13.93 -19.57 2.34
N VAL A 269 -13.83 -19.28 3.64
CA VAL A 269 -14.52 -18.12 4.25
C VAL A 269 -14.01 -16.80 3.68
N TYR A 270 -12.70 -16.67 3.48
CA TYR A 270 -12.09 -15.49 2.85
C TYR A 270 -12.48 -15.35 1.39
N PHE A 271 -12.52 -16.45 0.64
CA PHE A 271 -12.96 -16.44 -0.75
C PHE A 271 -14.42 -15.99 -0.88
N VAL A 272 -15.32 -16.56 -0.06
CA VAL A 272 -16.73 -16.17 -0.03
C VAL A 272 -16.89 -14.70 0.36
N ALA A 273 -16.17 -14.22 1.38
CA ALA A 273 -16.19 -12.82 1.75
C ALA A 273 -15.72 -11.91 0.59
N GLY A 274 -14.67 -12.32 -0.13
CA GLY A 274 -14.17 -11.59 -1.30
C GLY A 274 -15.20 -11.47 -2.43
N GLU A 275 -15.96 -12.54 -2.68
CA GLU A 275 -17.01 -12.53 -3.70
C GLU A 275 -18.25 -11.74 -3.28
N ILE A 276 -18.61 -11.74 -1.98
CA ILE A 276 -19.73 -10.94 -1.45
C ILE A 276 -19.43 -9.44 -1.56
N PHE A 277 -18.20 -9.01 -1.24
CA PHE A 277 -17.86 -7.59 -1.15
C PHE A 277 -17.18 -7.00 -2.39
N LYS A 278 -16.83 -7.84 -3.39
CA LYS A 278 -16.27 -7.52 -4.72
C LYS A 278 -15.63 -6.14 -4.89
N ASN A 279 -16.45 -5.11 -5.14
CA ASN A 279 -16.00 -3.79 -5.56
C ASN A 279 -16.15 -2.71 -4.49
N LYS A 280 -16.56 -3.09 -3.27
CA LYS A 280 -16.66 -2.12 -2.18
C LYS A 280 -15.24 -1.64 -1.84
N LYS A 281 -15.01 -0.35 -2.04
CA LYS A 281 -13.74 0.30 -1.71
C LYS A 281 -13.79 0.81 -0.27
N ILE A 282 -12.72 0.55 0.48
CA ILE A 282 -12.49 0.96 1.86
C ILE A 282 -11.29 1.91 1.91
N PHE A 283 -11.18 2.70 2.99
CA PHE A 283 -10.14 3.73 3.15
C PHE A 283 -10.16 4.83 2.06
N LYS A 284 -11.36 5.19 1.58
CA LYS A 284 -11.50 6.37 0.73
C LYS A 284 -11.14 7.61 1.55
N VAL A 285 -10.21 8.40 1.05
CA VAL A 285 -9.89 9.71 1.63
C VAL A 285 -10.54 10.75 0.75
N GLU A 286 -11.55 11.42 1.29
CA GLU A 286 -12.19 12.56 0.66
C GLU A 286 -11.42 13.82 1.07
N GLY A 287 -11.01 14.61 0.08
CA GLY A 287 -10.37 15.90 0.30
C GLY A 287 -11.18 17.00 -0.36
N GLN A 288 -11.23 18.16 0.29
CA GLN A 288 -11.75 19.35 -0.35
C GLN A 288 -10.66 19.95 -1.21
N VAL A 289 -10.94 20.09 -2.50
CA VAL A 289 -10.04 20.76 -3.44
C VAL A 289 -10.70 22.06 -3.86
N ASN A 290 -9.96 23.15 -3.73
CA ASN A 290 -10.38 24.44 -4.25
C ASN A 290 -10.11 24.47 -5.75
N TYR A 291 -11.10 24.92 -6.52
CA TYR A 291 -10.99 25.15 -7.95
C TYR A 291 -11.14 26.64 -8.23
N TYR A 292 -10.35 27.17 -9.16
CA TYR A 292 -10.45 28.55 -9.64
C TYR A 292 -10.59 28.49 -11.17
N ALA A 293 -11.71 29.03 -11.67
CA ALA A 293 -12.06 28.94 -13.10
C ALA A 293 -11.97 27.51 -13.65
N GLY A 294 -12.46 26.52 -12.90
CA GLY A 294 -12.47 25.11 -13.32
C GLY A 294 -11.13 24.37 -13.22
N LEU A 295 -10.04 25.04 -12.80
CA LEU A 295 -8.74 24.41 -12.58
C LEU A 295 -8.45 24.28 -11.07
N ALA A 296 -7.91 23.15 -10.64
CA ALA A 296 -7.57 22.93 -9.23
C ALA A 296 -6.46 23.89 -8.76
N GLU A 297 -6.54 24.38 -7.52
CA GLU A 297 -5.58 25.34 -6.94
C GLU A 297 -4.15 24.83 -7.04
N TRP A 298 -3.91 23.57 -6.67
CA TRP A 298 -2.58 22.94 -6.77
C TRP A 298 -2.07 22.83 -8.21
N TYR A 299 -2.97 22.71 -9.19
CA TYR A 299 -2.61 22.63 -10.60
C TYR A 299 -2.20 24.00 -11.12
N ILE A 300 -2.89 25.06 -10.71
CA ILE A 300 -2.48 26.44 -11.00
C ILE A 300 -1.13 26.75 -10.35
N ASP A 301 -0.92 26.37 -9.08
CA ASP A 301 0.38 26.54 -8.40
C ASP A 301 1.51 25.80 -9.13
N ASN A 302 1.24 24.60 -9.66
CA ASN A 302 2.19 23.86 -10.49
C ASN A 302 2.48 24.60 -11.80
N LEU A 303 1.45 25.06 -12.52
CA LEU A 303 1.63 25.85 -13.75
C LEU A 303 2.43 27.13 -13.51
N LEU A 304 2.31 27.77 -12.35
CA LEU A 304 3.05 29.00 -12.02
C LEU A 304 4.51 28.75 -11.62
N SER A 305 4.82 27.59 -11.05
CA SER A 305 6.17 27.24 -10.57
C SER A 305 6.99 26.45 -11.59
N LYS A 306 6.35 25.83 -12.57
CA LYS A 306 7.00 25.01 -13.60
C LYS A 306 7.78 25.88 -14.60
N ASN A 307 8.96 25.41 -14.99
CA ASN A 307 9.74 26.03 -16.06
C ASN A 307 9.02 25.88 -17.39
N ILE A 308 8.87 26.99 -18.12
CA ILE A 308 8.15 27.08 -19.39
C ILE A 308 8.69 26.08 -20.43
N LYS A 309 10.01 25.83 -20.42
CA LYS A 309 10.64 24.89 -21.35
C LYS A 309 10.19 23.45 -21.15
N ASP A 310 9.70 23.13 -19.95
CA ASP A 310 9.29 21.79 -19.54
C ASP A 310 7.75 21.62 -19.56
N MET A 311 7.02 22.62 -20.08
CA MET A 311 5.56 22.57 -20.19
C MET A 311 5.10 21.78 -21.41
N THR A 312 4.05 20.98 -21.23
CA THR A 312 3.33 20.32 -22.31
C THR A 312 2.35 21.28 -22.99
N GLU A 313 1.86 20.92 -24.18
CA GLU A 313 0.87 21.73 -24.90
C GLU A 313 -0.42 21.96 -24.10
N ASP A 314 -0.92 20.92 -23.42
CA ASP A 314 -2.09 21.02 -22.54
C ASP A 314 -1.86 21.99 -21.37
N GLU A 315 -0.65 22.02 -20.83
CA GLU A 315 -0.27 22.94 -19.75
C GLU A 315 -0.21 24.38 -20.26
N PHE A 316 0.26 24.61 -21.50
CA PHE A 316 0.23 25.91 -22.15
C PHE A 316 -1.21 26.42 -22.37
N PHE A 317 -2.11 25.56 -22.84
CA PHE A 317 -3.53 25.92 -22.99
C PHE A 317 -4.18 26.19 -21.63
N SER A 318 -3.89 25.37 -20.63
CA SER A 318 -4.40 25.56 -19.26
C SER A 318 -3.91 26.85 -18.63
N LEU A 319 -2.64 27.21 -18.84
CA LEU A 319 -2.07 28.49 -18.40
C LEU A 319 -2.74 29.68 -19.11
N SER A 320 -2.95 29.59 -20.43
CA SER A 320 -3.63 30.62 -21.20
C SER A 320 -5.08 30.82 -20.75
N HIS A 321 -5.80 29.72 -20.50
CA HIS A 321 -7.14 29.72 -19.93
C HIS A 321 -7.16 30.37 -18.54
N ALA A 322 -6.29 29.94 -17.63
CA ALA A 322 -6.16 30.51 -16.30
C ALA A 322 -5.87 32.01 -16.34
N TYR A 323 -4.95 32.43 -17.23
CA TYR A 323 -4.61 33.83 -17.44
C TYR A 323 -5.84 34.63 -17.91
N ASN A 324 -6.53 34.18 -18.95
CA ASN A 324 -7.70 34.89 -19.48
C ASN A 324 -8.85 34.95 -18.47
N GLU A 325 -9.14 33.87 -17.76
CA GLU A 325 -10.28 33.79 -16.87
C GLU A 325 -10.07 34.48 -15.51
N LEU A 326 -8.82 34.52 -15.02
CA LEU A 326 -8.51 35.00 -13.67
C LEU A 326 -7.87 36.39 -13.65
N THR A 327 -7.33 36.89 -14.77
CA THR A 327 -6.69 38.22 -14.81
C THR A 327 -7.57 39.35 -15.33
N THR A 328 -8.76 39.05 -15.88
CA THR A 328 -9.80 40.00 -16.31
C THR A 328 -10.55 40.69 -15.17
N VAL A 329 -10.07 40.56 -13.92
CA VAL A 329 -10.56 41.27 -12.73
C VAL A 329 -10.25 42.76 -12.80
#